data_AF-A0A1R4EW82-F1
#
_entry.id   AF-A0A1R4EW82-F1
#
_cell.length_a   1.000
_cell.length_b   1.000
_cell.length_c   1.000
_cell.angle_alpha   90.00
_cell.angle_beta   90.00
_cell.angle_gamma   90.00
#
_symmetry.space_group_name_H-M   'P 1'
#
loop_
_entity.id
_entity.type
_entity.pdbx_description
1 polymer ?
#
loop_
_entity_poly.entity_id
_entity_poly.type
_entity_poly.pdbx_seq_one_letter_code
_entity_poly.pdbx_strand_id
1 'polypeptide(L)'
;MLVGGLGLVGCAGGMTDHTADPVIVSDPNIDVNALPIGEFTLWWDEPGELLHIYFGGSGVEACDPTPVEVVSDGDEIEMRFDPPAGNDETTCTADLHPYLYQAVFAEPFEVTGAVNAHLVSTDGGDERTVSIDPEPFAPEPWPAY
;
A
#
# COMPACT_ATOMS: atom_id res chain seq x y z
N MET A 1 45.91 -24.35 -22.00
CA MET A 1 45.20 -24.25 -20.71
C MET A 1 43.73 -24.39 -21.03
N LEU A 2 43.10 -25.45 -20.53
CA LEU A 2 41.77 -25.94 -20.91
C LEU A 2 40.96 -26.06 -19.60
N VAL A 3 39.67 -25.76 -19.72
CA VAL A 3 38.54 -26.07 -18.80
C VAL A 3 38.34 -25.16 -17.59
N GLY A 4 37.11 -24.66 -17.50
CA GLY A 4 36.50 -24.08 -16.31
C GLY A 4 35.11 -23.49 -16.55
N GLY A 5 34.23 -24.23 -17.26
CA GLY A 5 32.79 -23.93 -17.30
C GLY A 5 32.08 -24.60 -16.13
N LEU A 6 31.14 -23.89 -15.51
CA LEU A 6 30.07 -24.34 -14.59
C LEU A 6 29.47 -23.04 -14.01
N GLY A 7 28.18 -22.73 -14.05
CA GLY A 7 27.01 -23.41 -14.58
C GLY A 7 25.84 -22.46 -14.35
N LEU A 8 24.98 -22.33 -15.35
CA LEU A 8 23.64 -21.79 -15.21
C LEU A 8 22.86 -22.63 -14.19
N VAL A 9 22.47 -22.02 -13.09
CA VAL A 9 21.38 -22.44 -12.19
C VAL A 9 20.71 -21.11 -11.82
N GLY A 10 19.50 -20.75 -12.24
CA GLY A 10 18.34 -21.60 -12.47
C GLY A 10 17.30 -21.29 -11.41
N CYS A 11 16.75 -20.07 -11.42
CA CYS A 11 15.42 -19.76 -10.91
C CYS A 11 14.67 -19.04 -12.03
N ALA A 12 14.34 -19.79 -13.09
CA ALA A 12 13.36 -19.40 -14.08
C ALA A 12 12.03 -20.06 -13.68
N GLY A 13 11.34 -19.45 -12.73
CA GLY A 13 9.89 -19.42 -12.68
C GLY A 13 9.56 -17.93 -12.75
N GLY A 14 9.02 -17.46 -13.87
CA GLY A 14 8.72 -16.05 -14.05
C GLY A 14 7.53 -15.65 -13.18
N MET A 15 7.79 -15.28 -11.92
CA MET A 15 6.94 -14.30 -11.26
C MET A 15 7.21 -12.99 -11.98
N THR A 16 6.17 -12.47 -12.64
CA THR A 16 6.25 -11.14 -13.23
C THR A 16 5.86 -10.22 -12.09
N ASP A 17 6.84 -9.50 -11.54
CA ASP A 17 6.55 -8.53 -10.50
C ASP A 17 5.72 -7.39 -11.13
N HIS A 18 4.52 -7.18 -10.59
CA HIS A 18 3.62 -6.08 -10.94
C HIS A 18 3.93 -4.89 -10.04
N THR A 19 4.34 -3.76 -10.61
CA THR A 19 4.73 -2.57 -9.83
C THR A 19 3.75 -1.42 -10.01
N ALA A 20 3.63 -0.61 -8.96
CA ALA A 20 2.88 0.63 -8.94
C ALA A 20 3.61 1.68 -8.09
N ASP A 21 3.60 2.92 -8.56
CA ASP A 21 4.09 4.09 -7.81
C ASP A 21 2.88 4.79 -7.15
N PRO A 22 2.77 4.77 -5.82
CA PRO A 22 1.67 5.44 -5.12
C PRO A 22 1.69 6.95 -5.36
N VAL A 23 0.51 7.51 -5.67
CA VAL A 23 0.33 8.96 -5.80
C VAL A 23 -0.75 9.43 -4.85
N ILE A 24 -0.52 10.59 -4.22
CA ILE A 24 -1.53 11.23 -3.40
C ILE A 24 -2.71 11.65 -4.28
N VAL A 25 -3.93 11.38 -3.84
CA VAL A 25 -5.14 11.74 -4.56
C VAL A 25 -6.18 12.37 -3.65
N SER A 26 -7.04 13.18 -4.26
CA SER A 26 -8.29 13.63 -3.67
C SER A 26 -9.43 13.03 -4.48
N ASP A 27 -10.10 12.02 -3.95
CA ASP A 27 -11.26 11.42 -4.60
C ASP A 27 -12.55 11.99 -3.97
N PRO A 28 -13.38 12.74 -4.72
CA PRO A 28 -14.62 13.29 -4.18
C PRO A 28 -15.68 12.24 -3.83
N ASN A 29 -15.51 10.99 -4.29
CA ASN A 29 -16.44 9.88 -4.01
C ASN A 29 -16.05 9.09 -2.76
N ILE A 30 -14.83 9.26 -2.27
CA ILE A 30 -14.37 8.64 -1.03
C ILE A 30 -14.54 9.68 0.08
N ASP A 31 -15.52 9.46 0.95
CA ASP A 31 -15.58 10.20 2.21
C ASP A 31 -14.48 9.68 3.12
N VAL A 32 -13.32 10.31 3.05
CA VAL A 32 -12.18 9.97 3.89
C VAL A 32 -12.45 10.15 5.39
N ASN A 33 -13.47 10.93 5.77
CA ASN A 33 -13.91 11.05 7.17
C ASN A 33 -14.77 9.86 7.63
N ALA A 34 -15.26 9.07 6.67
CA ALA A 34 -16.03 7.85 6.92
C ALA A 34 -15.14 6.62 7.21
N LEU A 35 -13.83 6.73 7.01
CA LEU A 35 -12.87 5.64 7.20
C LEU A 35 -12.46 5.48 8.67
N PRO A 36 -12.08 4.26 9.12
CA PRO A 36 -11.60 4.02 10.48
C PRO A 36 -10.42 4.93 10.84
N ILE A 37 -10.50 5.59 11.99
CA ILE A 37 -9.46 6.52 12.44
C ILE A 37 -8.33 5.74 13.11
N GLY A 38 -7.08 6.09 12.77
CA GLY A 38 -5.88 5.53 13.40
C GLY A 38 -5.44 4.17 12.86
N GLU A 39 -6.18 3.63 11.89
CA GLU A 39 -5.81 2.41 11.20
C GLU A 39 -5.35 2.73 9.78
N PHE A 40 -4.38 1.94 9.32
CA PHE A 40 -4.03 1.88 7.91
C PHE A 40 -5.04 0.99 7.21
N THR A 41 -5.56 1.42 6.06
CA THR A 41 -6.57 0.67 5.32
C THR A 41 -6.17 0.55 3.85
N LEU A 42 -6.30 -0.66 3.31
CA LEU A 42 -6.09 -0.98 1.91
C LEU A 42 -7.36 -1.59 1.33
N TRP A 43 -7.68 -1.20 0.11
CA TRP A 43 -8.75 -1.83 -0.65
C TRP A 43 -8.54 -1.68 -2.14
N TRP A 44 -9.13 -2.59 -2.89
CA TRP A 44 -9.21 -2.48 -4.34
C TRP A 44 -10.36 -1.55 -4.74
N ASP A 45 -10.12 -0.67 -5.70
CA ASP A 45 -11.19 -0.13 -6.53
C ASP A 45 -11.46 -1.08 -7.69
N GLU A 46 -10.37 -1.52 -8.33
CA GLU A 46 -10.35 -2.52 -9.39
C GLU A 46 -9.27 -3.57 -9.04
N PRO A 47 -9.64 -4.81 -8.67
CA PRO A 47 -8.69 -5.82 -8.20
C PRO A 47 -7.60 -6.12 -9.22
N GLY A 48 -6.34 -5.99 -8.80
CA GLY A 48 -5.17 -6.19 -9.65
C GLY A 48 -4.84 -5.04 -10.59
N GLU A 49 -5.60 -3.94 -10.56
CA GLU A 49 -5.38 -2.74 -11.38
C GLU A 49 -5.17 -1.49 -10.52
N LEU A 50 -6.09 -1.24 -9.59
CA LEU A 50 -6.12 -0.01 -8.78
C LEU A 50 -6.33 -0.31 -7.30
N LEU A 51 -5.28 -0.08 -6.52
CA LEU A 51 -5.29 -0.19 -5.07
C LEU A 51 -5.35 1.20 -4.41
N HIS A 52 -6.28 1.38 -3.48
CA HIS A 52 -6.32 2.53 -2.60
C HIS A 52 -5.56 2.27 -1.30
N ILE A 53 -4.90 3.33 -0.85
CA ILE A 53 -4.06 3.31 0.34
C ILE A 53 -4.47 4.48 1.22
N TYR A 54 -4.97 4.16 2.41
CA TYR A 54 -5.37 5.15 3.39
C TYR A 54 -4.47 5.08 4.62
N PHE A 55 -3.92 6.23 4.97
CA PHE A 55 -3.27 6.45 6.24
C PHE A 55 -4.12 7.44 7.07
N GLY A 56 -4.61 6.97 8.21
CA GLY A 56 -5.16 7.85 9.24
C GLY A 56 -4.04 8.65 9.89
N GLY A 57 -3.90 9.91 9.49
CA GLY A 57 -2.77 10.75 9.83
C GLY A 57 -3.02 11.82 10.89
N SER A 58 -1.91 12.35 11.42
CA SER A 58 -1.88 13.61 12.18
C SER A 58 -1.95 14.76 11.16
N GLY A 59 -2.58 15.87 11.47
CA GLY A 59 -2.79 17.00 10.54
C GLY A 59 -1.53 17.78 10.15
N VAL A 60 -0.37 17.15 10.27
CA VAL A 60 0.97 17.65 10.02
C VAL A 60 1.65 16.63 9.12
N GLU A 61 1.86 16.99 7.86
CA GLU A 61 2.43 16.12 6.82
C GLU A 61 3.73 15.40 7.23
N ALA A 62 4.58 16.04 8.03
CA ALA A 62 5.80 15.42 8.54
C ALA A 62 5.57 14.25 9.51
N CYS A 63 4.35 14.10 10.03
CA CYS A 63 3.96 13.05 10.96
C CYS A 63 3.30 11.85 10.27
N ASP A 64 3.16 11.88 8.95
CA ASP A 64 2.44 10.85 8.23
C ASP A 64 3.40 9.96 7.43
N PRO A 65 3.21 8.64 7.47
CA PRO A 65 3.95 7.76 6.60
C PRO A 65 3.57 8.01 5.13
N THR A 66 4.56 7.92 4.25
CA THR A 66 4.36 8.12 2.81
C THR A 66 4.64 6.82 2.08
N PRO A 67 3.68 6.23 1.34
CA PRO A 67 3.93 5.03 0.55
C PRO A 67 4.85 5.40 -0.62
N VAL A 68 5.92 4.61 -0.83
CA VAL A 68 6.94 4.89 -1.85
C VAL A 68 6.88 3.93 -3.02
N GLU A 69 6.46 2.69 -2.79
CA GLU A 69 6.45 1.63 -3.80
C GLU A 69 5.45 0.56 -3.41
N VAL A 70 4.76 0.01 -4.41
CA VAL A 70 3.91 -1.18 -4.27
C VAL A 70 4.32 -2.20 -5.32
N VAL A 71 4.58 -3.42 -4.88
CA VAL A 71 4.94 -4.56 -5.72
C VAL A 71 4.01 -5.72 -5.42
N SER A 72 3.60 -6.47 -6.44
CA SER A 72 2.87 -7.72 -6.28
C SER A 72 3.47 -8.80 -7.16
N ASP A 73 3.50 -10.04 -6.68
CA ASP A 73 3.82 -11.22 -7.48
C ASP A 73 2.57 -11.94 -8.01
N GLY A 74 1.39 -11.36 -7.76
CA GLY A 74 0.08 -11.91 -8.09
C GLY A 74 -0.60 -12.68 -6.95
N ASP A 75 0.16 -13.12 -5.94
CA ASP A 75 -0.35 -13.84 -4.76
C ASP A 75 -0.30 -12.95 -3.50
N GLU A 76 0.73 -12.11 -3.38
CA GLU A 76 0.96 -11.19 -2.27
C GLU A 76 1.28 -9.78 -2.78
N ILE A 77 1.15 -8.79 -1.89
CA ILE A 77 1.57 -7.40 -2.11
C ILE A 77 2.65 -7.06 -1.09
N GLU A 78 3.74 -6.44 -1.54
CA GLU A 78 4.67 -5.72 -0.69
C GLU A 78 4.49 -4.21 -0.93
N MET A 79 4.28 -3.46 0.14
CA MET A 79 4.20 -2.01 0.12
C MET A 79 5.29 -1.42 1.00
N ARG A 80 6.13 -0.57 0.41
CA ARG A 80 7.14 0.17 1.16
C ARG A 80 6.62 1.56 1.51
N PHE A 81 6.91 2.02 2.72
CA PHE A 81 6.60 3.37 3.14
C PHE A 81 7.79 4.02 3.83
N ASP A 82 7.96 5.31 3.59
CA ASP A 82 8.83 6.13 4.41
C ASP A 82 8.14 6.41 5.73
N PRO A 83 8.81 6.18 6.88
CA PRO A 83 8.23 6.50 8.17
C PRO A 83 8.06 8.02 8.31
N PRO A 84 7.20 8.47 9.25
CA PRO A 84 7.08 9.88 9.58
C PRO A 84 8.45 10.54 9.79
N ALA A 85 8.70 11.65 9.10
CA ALA A 85 9.93 12.43 9.24
C ALA A 85 9.98 13.24 10.55
N GLY A 86 8.88 13.26 11.31
CA GLY A 86 8.76 13.92 12.60
C GLY A 86 9.71 13.30 13.62
N ASN A 87 10.56 14.15 14.21
CA ASN A 87 11.38 13.79 15.37
C ASN A 87 10.61 14.09 16.68
N ASP A 88 11.21 13.80 17.83
CA ASP A 88 10.64 14.10 19.16
C ASP A 88 10.27 15.60 19.37
N GLU A 89 10.74 16.51 18.50
CA GLU A 89 10.40 17.94 18.53
C GLU A 89 9.19 18.29 17.63
N THR A 90 8.77 17.38 16.76
CA THR A 90 7.59 17.54 15.92
C THR A 90 6.36 17.19 16.73
N THR A 91 5.60 18.21 17.15
CA THR A 91 4.32 17.98 17.81
C THR A 91 3.31 17.54 16.76
N CYS A 92 3.20 16.24 16.55
CA CYS A 92 2.10 15.66 15.78
C CYS A 92 0.80 16.03 16.49
N THR A 93 -0.02 16.83 15.83
CA THR A 93 -1.31 17.26 16.37
C THR A 93 -2.32 16.13 16.24
N ALA A 94 -3.23 16.00 17.20
CA ALA A 94 -4.35 15.07 17.09
C ALA A 94 -5.40 15.51 16.05
N ASP A 95 -5.17 16.61 15.33
CA ASP A 95 -5.99 17.00 14.19
C ASP A 95 -5.89 15.89 13.15
N LEU A 96 -7.02 15.38 12.67
CA LEU A 96 -7.04 14.27 11.73
C LEU A 96 -6.93 14.84 10.32
N HIS A 97 -5.88 14.44 9.60
CA HIS A 97 -5.80 14.69 8.17
C HIS A 97 -5.70 13.35 7.44
N PRO A 98 -6.75 12.98 6.71
CA PRO A 98 -6.71 11.75 5.94
C PRO A 98 -5.86 11.94 4.69
N TYR A 99 -4.92 11.02 4.47
CA TYR A 99 -4.16 10.93 3.23
C TYR A 99 -4.60 9.70 2.46
N LEU A 100 -5.14 9.94 1.27
CA LEU A 100 -5.51 8.90 0.32
C LEU A 100 -4.46 8.85 -0.79
N TYR A 101 -3.93 7.68 -1.04
CA TYR A 101 -3.08 7.40 -2.20
C TYR A 101 -3.74 6.36 -3.10
N GLN A 102 -3.39 6.40 -4.37
CA GLN A 102 -3.72 5.39 -5.35
C GLN A 102 -2.45 4.79 -5.91
N ALA A 103 -2.42 3.47 -6.01
CA ALA A 103 -1.39 2.71 -6.69
C ALA A 103 -2.04 2.02 -7.90
N VAL A 104 -1.74 2.54 -9.09
CA VAL A 104 -2.18 1.95 -10.36
C VAL A 104 -1.06 1.03 -10.85
N PHE A 105 -1.34 -0.27 -10.94
CA PHE A 105 -0.37 -1.23 -11.45
C PHE A 105 -0.15 -1.02 -12.95
N ALA A 106 1.12 -0.98 -13.36
CA ALA A 106 1.48 -0.75 -14.77
C ALA A 106 0.98 -1.86 -15.69
N GLU A 107 0.92 -3.08 -15.16
CA GLU A 107 0.38 -4.26 -15.83
C GLU A 107 -0.68 -4.91 -14.92
N PRO A 108 -1.98 -4.82 -15.29
CA PRO A 108 -3.06 -5.52 -14.63
C PRO A 108 -2.80 -7.01 -14.42
N PHE A 109 -3.27 -7.54 -13.29
CA PHE A 109 -3.21 -8.97 -12.97
C PHE A 109 -4.51 -9.51 -12.39
N GLU A 110 -4.68 -10.83 -12.45
CA GLU A 110 -5.91 -11.47 -11.97
C GLU A 110 -5.84 -11.70 -10.46
N VAL A 111 -6.78 -11.13 -9.72
CA VAL A 111 -6.94 -11.37 -8.28
C VAL A 111 -8.19 -12.24 -8.06
N THR A 112 -7.98 -13.49 -7.66
CA THR A 112 -9.07 -14.48 -7.51
C THR A 112 -9.53 -14.71 -6.07
N GLY A 113 -8.84 -14.11 -5.10
CA GLY A 113 -9.09 -14.28 -3.67
C GLY A 113 -8.47 -13.16 -2.85
N ALA A 114 -8.55 -13.27 -1.52
CA ALA A 114 -7.93 -12.32 -0.62
C ALA A 114 -6.39 -12.35 -0.75
N VAL A 115 -5.77 -11.18 -0.82
CA VAL A 115 -4.32 -10.99 -0.97
C VAL A 115 -3.76 -10.46 0.34
N ASN A 116 -2.59 -10.98 0.76
CA ASN A 116 -1.88 -10.40 1.90
C ASN A 116 -0.99 -9.26 1.42
N ALA A 117 -1.15 -8.09 2.02
CA ALA A 117 -0.25 -6.96 1.87
C ALA A 117 0.70 -6.86 3.06
N HIS A 118 1.99 -6.96 2.78
CA HIS A 118 3.09 -6.73 3.70
C HIS A 118 3.53 -5.28 3.58
N LEU A 119 3.28 -4.50 4.63
CA LEU A 119 3.75 -3.13 4.69
C LEU A 119 5.08 -3.11 5.43
N VAL A 120 6.09 -2.53 4.80
CA VAL A 120 7.45 -2.52 5.30
C VAL A 120 7.97 -1.08 5.32
N SER A 121 8.43 -0.62 6.47
CA SER A 121 9.11 0.68 6.57
C SER A 121 10.45 0.63 5.83
N THR A 122 10.80 1.68 5.10
CA THR A 122 12.08 1.78 4.37
C THR A 122 13.31 1.78 5.29
N ASP A 123 13.13 2.10 6.57
CA ASP A 123 14.18 2.00 7.61
C ASP A 123 14.25 0.64 8.31
N GLY A 124 13.33 -0.28 8.00
CA GLY A 124 13.21 -1.62 8.59
C GLY A 124 12.68 -1.65 10.02
N GLY A 125 12.13 -0.54 10.54
CA GLY A 125 11.64 -0.42 11.91
C GLY A 125 10.24 -1.00 12.13
N ASP A 126 9.34 -0.81 11.17
CA ASP A 126 7.94 -1.23 11.25
C ASP A 126 7.57 -2.20 10.12
N GLU A 127 6.90 -3.29 10.49
CA GLU A 127 6.30 -4.24 9.55
C GLU A 127 4.91 -4.63 10.03
N ARG A 128 3.95 -4.72 9.10
CA ARG A 128 2.61 -5.22 9.39
C ARG A 128 2.04 -5.94 8.17
N THR A 129 1.14 -6.89 8.41
CA THR A 129 0.41 -7.60 7.35
C THR A 129 -1.07 -7.28 7.45
N VAL A 130 -1.69 -6.98 6.31
CA VAL A 130 -3.12 -6.72 6.17
C VAL A 130 -3.67 -7.62 5.07
N SER A 131 -4.82 -8.24 5.29
CA SER A 131 -5.51 -9.00 4.25
C SER A 131 -6.47 -8.08 3.50
N ILE A 132 -6.46 -8.16 2.17
CA ILE A 132 -7.28 -7.34 1.28
C ILE A 132 -8.21 -8.27 0.50
N ASP A 133 -9.52 -8.13 0.71
CA ASP A 133 -10.51 -8.87 -0.07
C ASP A 133 -10.58 -8.35 -1.51
N PRO A 134 -10.83 -9.22 -2.51
CA PRO A 134 -10.92 -8.82 -3.91
C PRO A 134 -12.23 -8.09 -4.24
N GLU A 135 -13.15 -7.98 -3.30
CA GLU A 135 -14.36 -7.18 -3.50
C GLU A 135 -14.02 -5.70 -3.32
N PRO A 136 -14.42 -4.82 -4.25
CA PRO A 136 -14.17 -3.40 -4.09
C PRO A 136 -14.81 -2.89 -2.82
N PHE A 137 -14.10 -2.06 -2.08
CA PHE A 137 -14.61 -1.51 -0.82
C PHE A 137 -15.80 -0.60 -1.12
N ALA A 138 -16.99 -1.06 -0.71
CA ALA A 138 -18.17 -0.23 -0.65
C ALA A 138 -18.26 0.31 0.79
N PRO A 139 -17.86 1.56 1.08
CA PRO A 139 -18.12 2.13 2.39
C PRO A 139 -19.63 2.05 2.64
N GLU A 140 -20.04 1.33 3.68
CA GLU A 140 -21.45 1.35 4.06
C GLU A 140 -21.82 2.82 4.34
N PRO A 141 -22.90 3.35 3.73
CA PRO A 141 -23.30 4.71 4.00
C PRO A 141 -23.55 4.83 5.50
N TRP A 142 -22.84 5.78 6.15
CA TRP A 142 -23.07 6.07 7.56
C TRP A 142 -24.56 6.29 7.78
N PRO A 143 -25.16 5.71 8.84
CA PRO A 143 -26.56 5.96 9.12
C PRO A 143 -26.74 7.47 9.25
N ALA A 144 -27.59 8.04 8.40
CA ALA A 144 -27.97 9.45 8.49
C ALA A 144 -28.63 9.66 9.87
N TYR A 145 -27.90 10.30 10.78
CA TYR A 145 -28.41 10.71 12.10
C TYR A 145 -29.26 11.97 12.00
#